data_AF-A0A5B6V1M0-F1
#
_entry.id   AF-A0A5B6V1M0-F1
#
_cell.length_a   1.000
_cell.length_b   1.000
_cell.length_c   1.000
_cell.angle_alpha   90.00
_cell.angle_beta   90.00
_cell.angle_gamma   90.00
#
_symmetry.space_group_name_H-M   'P 1'
#
loop_
_entity.id
_entity.type
_entity.pdbx_description
1 polymer ?
#
loop_
_entity_poly.entity_id
_entity_poly.type
_entity_poly.pdbx_seq_one_letter_code
_entity_poly.pdbx_strand_id
1 'polypeptide(L)'
;MGPTKVPGSDGFPALFFQQYWHIVGNEVLEYCLSILNGNKWVDLVNVTEVVLIPKIPNPLTLVNFRPISLCSVLYKIVAKTVANRLQNVIDTCIDEVQSAFVPGRLITDNKRIGKEGYMVVKLDMSKAYDRVKWDFVKKMMIKMGFAHEWVGLIMKCITSVSYAVNINGNRGRIFQPTRGLRQGDPLSPFLFLICSEGLSSLMRSTKQKGLVKCAKASRRGPEISHLLFADDCMMFGEAT
;
A
#
# COMPACT_ATOMS: atom_id res chain seq x y z
N MET A 1 2.53 -2.86 17.42
CA MET A 1 1.84 -1.57 17.17
C MET A 1 2.25 -0.59 18.25
N GLY A 2 2.40 0.70 17.94
CA GLY A 2 2.74 1.69 18.97
C GLY A 2 1.57 1.86 19.96
N PRO A 3 1.81 1.86 21.29
CA PRO A 3 0.77 1.84 22.32
C PRO A 3 -0.20 3.02 22.24
N THR A 4 0.33 4.22 21.99
CA THR A 4 -0.38 5.50 22.05
C THR A 4 -0.90 5.98 20.70
N LYS A 5 -0.90 5.12 19.68
CA LYS A 5 -1.48 5.48 18.39
C LYS A 5 -3.00 5.68 18.52
N VAL A 6 -3.51 6.67 17.79
CA VAL A 6 -4.95 7.01 17.75
C VAL A 6 -5.78 5.77 17.40
N PRO A 7 -6.86 5.49 18.15
CA PRO A 7 -7.74 4.34 17.92
C PRO A 7 -8.56 4.48 16.63
N GLY A 8 -9.25 3.40 16.25
CA GLY A 8 -10.27 3.44 15.20
C GLY A 8 -11.60 3.98 15.72
N SER A 9 -12.67 3.70 14.98
CA SER A 9 -14.05 4.09 15.36
C SER A 9 -14.54 3.48 16.67
N ASP A 10 -13.90 2.40 17.13
CA ASP A 10 -14.21 1.69 18.37
C ASP A 10 -13.64 2.37 19.63
N GLY A 11 -12.76 3.36 19.46
CA GLY A 11 -12.19 4.13 20.58
C GLY A 11 -11.12 3.40 21.40
N PHE A 12 -10.81 2.13 21.09
CA PHE A 12 -9.83 1.35 21.85
C PHE A 12 -8.42 1.47 21.27
N PRO A 13 -7.45 2.12 21.97
CA PRO A 13 -6.08 2.21 21.50
C PRO A 13 -5.34 0.89 21.68
N ALA A 14 -4.19 0.74 21.03
CA ALA A 14 -3.37 -0.47 21.17
C ALA A 14 -2.93 -0.72 22.64
N LEU A 15 -2.74 0.35 23.42
CA LEU A 15 -2.42 0.27 24.84
C LEU A 15 -3.47 -0.51 25.65
N PHE A 16 -4.76 -0.36 25.34
CA PHE A 16 -5.83 -1.11 26.02
C PHE A 16 -5.61 -2.62 25.87
N PHE A 17 -5.41 -3.08 24.63
CA PHE A 17 -5.18 -4.50 24.35
C PHE A 17 -3.88 -5.02 24.97
N GLN A 18 -2.83 -4.18 25.02
CA GLN A 18 -1.55 -4.56 25.62
C GLN A 18 -1.64 -4.70 27.14
N GLN A 19 -2.36 -3.78 27.81
CA GLN A 19 -2.50 -3.78 29.26
C GLN A 19 -3.48 -4.87 29.74
N TYR A 20 -4.59 -5.04 29.04
CA TYR A 20 -5.66 -5.97 29.42
C TYR A 20 -5.63 -7.28 28.61
N TRP A 21 -4.47 -7.64 28.03
CA TRP A 21 -4.34 -8.86 27.22
C TRP A 21 -4.73 -10.13 27.98
N HIS A 22 -4.42 -10.18 29.28
CA HIS A 22 -4.80 -11.28 30.16
C HIS A 22 -6.33 -11.45 30.32
N ILE A 23 -7.11 -10.43 29.98
CA ILE A 23 -8.58 -10.44 30.03
C ILE A 23 -9.16 -10.71 28.66
N VAL A 24 -8.75 -9.95 27.62
CA VAL A 24 -9.39 -9.96 26.29
C VAL A 24 -8.63 -10.78 25.23
N GLY A 25 -7.44 -11.29 25.57
CA GLY A 25 -6.51 -11.85 24.59
C GLY A 25 -7.05 -13.10 23.89
N ASN A 26 -7.79 -13.95 24.61
CA ASN A 26 -8.36 -15.17 24.05
C ASN A 26 -9.44 -14.85 23.00
N GLU A 27 -10.35 -13.94 23.32
CA GLU A 27 -11.43 -13.51 22.43
C GLU A 27 -10.88 -12.79 21.21
N VAL A 28 -9.88 -11.92 21.40
CA VAL A 28 -9.20 -11.24 20.30
C VAL A 28 -8.52 -12.24 19.37
N LEU A 29 -7.82 -13.23 19.93
CA LEU A 29 -7.13 -14.27 19.16
C LEU A 29 -8.14 -15.11 18.36
N GLU A 30 -9.17 -15.64 19.02
CA GLU A 30 -10.21 -16.44 18.38
C GLU A 30 -10.90 -15.66 17.26
N TYR A 31 -11.22 -14.39 17.51
CA TYR A 31 -11.83 -13.49 16.53
C TYR A 31 -10.93 -13.31 15.30
N CYS A 32 -9.65 -12.96 15.51
CA CYS A 32 -8.71 -12.73 14.42
C CYS A 32 -8.42 -14.02 13.63
N LEU A 33 -8.23 -15.16 14.31
CA LEU A 33 -8.01 -16.46 13.66
C LEU A 33 -9.23 -16.89 12.85
N SER A 34 -10.45 -16.67 13.35
CA SER A 34 -11.67 -16.97 12.60
C SER A 34 -11.75 -16.20 11.29
N ILE A 35 -11.32 -14.93 11.26
CA ILE A 35 -11.24 -14.16 10.01
C ILE A 35 -10.14 -14.70 9.10
N LEU A 36 -8.94 -14.93 9.63
CA LEU A 36 -7.78 -15.38 8.86
C LEU A 36 -8.00 -16.78 8.23
N ASN A 37 -8.78 -17.63 8.89
CA ASN A 37 -9.15 -18.97 8.42
C ASN A 37 -10.43 -18.96 7.56
N GLY A 38 -11.03 -17.80 7.29
CA GLY A 38 -12.21 -17.67 6.43
C GLY A 38 -13.55 -17.98 7.09
N ASN A 39 -13.57 -18.31 8.39
CA ASN A 39 -14.76 -18.67 9.17
C ASN A 39 -15.60 -17.45 9.60
N LYS A 40 -15.06 -16.23 9.51
CA LYS A 40 -15.73 -15.00 9.93
C LYS A 40 -15.51 -13.86 8.94
N TRP A 41 -16.50 -12.98 8.84
CA TRP A 41 -16.43 -11.77 8.03
C TRP A 41 -15.67 -10.66 8.76
N VAL A 42 -14.85 -9.91 8.02
CA VAL A 42 -14.04 -8.81 8.57
C VAL A 42 -14.87 -7.55 8.82
N ASP A 43 -16.05 -7.46 8.21
CA ASP A 43 -16.88 -6.26 8.04
C ASP A 43 -17.20 -5.54 9.36
N LEU A 44 -17.44 -6.31 10.44
CA LEU A 44 -17.74 -5.78 11.78
C LEU A 44 -16.62 -4.88 12.32
N VAL A 45 -15.36 -5.19 11.99
CA VAL A 45 -14.19 -4.41 12.43
C VAL A 45 -13.59 -3.58 11.30
N ASN A 46 -14.13 -3.69 10.08
CA ASN A 46 -13.66 -3.03 8.87
C ASN A 46 -14.26 -1.63 8.67
N VAL A 47 -14.58 -0.95 9.76
CA VAL A 47 -15.02 0.45 9.76
C VAL A 47 -13.80 1.34 9.98
N THR A 48 -13.66 2.37 9.16
CA THR A 48 -12.49 3.25 9.15
C THR A 48 -12.91 4.70 9.24
N GLU A 49 -12.39 5.40 10.25
CA GLU A 49 -12.53 6.86 10.33
C GLU A 49 -11.43 7.51 9.48
N VAL A 50 -11.82 8.42 8.59
CA VAL A 50 -10.89 9.21 7.78
C VAL A 50 -10.72 10.56 8.47
N VAL A 51 -9.50 10.83 8.94
CA VAL A 51 -9.12 12.13 9.50
C VAL A 51 -8.24 12.89 8.52
N LEU A 52 -8.40 14.21 8.48
CA LEU A 52 -7.65 15.08 7.58
C LEU A 52 -6.49 15.74 8.33
N ILE A 53 -5.26 15.41 7.94
CA ILE A 53 -4.05 16.05 8.49
C ILE A 53 -3.61 17.18 7.54
N PRO A 54 -3.48 18.44 8.02
CA PRO A 54 -2.91 19.53 7.23
C PRO A 54 -1.50 19.19 6.72
N LYS A 55 -1.25 19.42 5.43
CA LYS A 55 0.09 19.34 4.83
C LYS A 55 0.87 20.64 5.00
N ILE A 56 0.15 21.76 5.13
CA ILE A 56 0.70 23.11 5.24
C ILE A 56 0.00 23.88 6.36
N PRO A 57 0.62 24.95 6.90
CA PRO A 57 -0.07 25.89 7.77
C PRO A 57 -1.29 26.52 7.07
N ASN A 58 -2.38 26.73 7.81
CA ASN A 58 -3.62 27.38 7.33
C ASN A 58 -4.15 26.79 6.00
N PRO A 59 -4.52 25.49 5.95
CA PRO A 59 -4.99 24.85 4.73
C PRO A 59 -6.36 25.39 4.29
N LEU A 60 -6.44 25.97 3.09
CA LEU A 60 -7.69 26.52 2.52
C LEU A 60 -8.47 25.54 1.62
N THR A 61 -7.82 24.51 1.09
CA THR A 61 -8.42 23.59 0.11
C THR A 61 -8.18 22.13 0.49
N LEU A 62 -9.04 21.22 0.03
CA LEU A 62 -8.93 19.77 0.36
C LEU A 62 -7.62 19.13 -0.11
N VAL A 63 -6.97 19.67 -1.15
CA VAL A 63 -5.67 19.16 -1.64
C VAL A 63 -4.54 19.39 -0.63
N ASN A 64 -4.70 20.39 0.24
CA ASN A 64 -3.77 20.74 1.32
C ASN A 64 -3.92 19.81 2.53
N PHE A 65 -4.84 18.86 2.49
CA PHE A 65 -5.00 17.85 3.52
C PHE A 65 -4.54 16.48 3.02
N ARG A 66 -4.03 15.68 3.96
CA ARG A 66 -3.71 14.27 3.77
C ARG A 66 -4.74 13.44 4.54
N PRO A 67 -5.56 12.62 3.85
CA PRO A 67 -6.46 11.72 4.54
C PRO A 67 -5.65 10.59 5.19
N ILE A 68 -5.93 10.32 6.46
CA ILE A 68 -5.39 9.17 7.20
C ILE A 68 -6.54 8.27 7.61
N SER A 69 -6.38 6.98 7.36
CA SER A 69 -7.35 5.94 7.70
C SER A 69 -7.07 5.38 9.09
N LEU A 70 -7.94 5.70 10.05
CA LEU A 70 -7.90 5.15 11.39
C LEU A 70 -8.67 3.84 11.45
N CYS A 71 -7.97 2.74 11.24
CA CYS A 71 -8.53 1.40 11.37
C CYS A 71 -8.58 0.95 12.84
N SER A 72 -9.57 0.13 13.19
CA SER A 72 -9.64 -0.55 14.49
C SER A 72 -8.39 -1.38 14.77
N VAL A 73 -8.06 -1.60 16.05
CA VAL A 73 -6.91 -2.44 16.42
C VAL A 73 -7.12 -3.88 15.97
N LEU A 74 -8.34 -4.41 16.12
CA LEU A 74 -8.69 -5.77 15.67
C LEU A 74 -8.44 -5.96 14.17
N TYR A 75 -8.91 -5.03 13.33
CA TYR A 75 -8.60 -5.06 11.90
C TYR A 75 -7.09 -4.97 11.65
N LYS A 76 -6.38 -4.07 12.35
CA LYS A 76 -4.92 -3.93 12.21
C LYS A 76 -4.18 -5.22 12.56
N ILE A 77 -4.64 -6.02 13.53
CA ILE A 77 -4.04 -7.33 13.83
C ILE A 77 -4.17 -8.26 12.62
N VAL A 78 -5.38 -8.38 12.06
CA VAL A 78 -5.63 -9.20 10.85
C VAL A 78 -4.78 -8.71 9.67
N ALA A 79 -4.89 -7.44 9.31
CA ALA A 79 -4.17 -6.85 8.18
C ALA A 79 -2.65 -6.93 8.35
N LYS A 80 -2.13 -6.72 9.56
CA LYS A 80 -0.70 -6.85 9.85
C LYS A 80 -0.23 -8.30 9.74
N THR A 81 -1.05 -9.27 10.14
CA THR A 81 -0.74 -10.70 9.99
C THR A 81 -0.65 -11.08 8.51
N VAL A 82 -1.60 -10.63 7.70
CA VAL A 82 -1.59 -10.82 6.24
C VAL A 82 -0.36 -10.14 5.62
N ALA A 83 -0.09 -8.88 5.98
CA ALA A 83 1.04 -8.12 5.48
C ALA A 83 2.38 -8.77 5.82
N ASN A 84 2.55 -9.28 7.05
CA ASN A 84 3.77 -9.97 7.46
C ASN A 84 4.00 -11.26 6.68
N ARG A 85 2.94 -12.03 6.37
CA ARG A 85 3.06 -13.21 5.50
C ARG A 85 3.41 -12.83 4.06
N LEU A 86 2.79 -11.78 3.53
CA LEU A 86 3.06 -11.27 2.20
C LEU A 86 4.51 -10.74 2.06
N GLN A 87 5.02 -10.11 3.12
CA GLN A 87 6.40 -9.61 3.17
C GLN A 87 7.45 -10.71 2.92
N ASN A 88 7.16 -11.95 3.29
CA ASN A 88 8.09 -13.08 3.10
C ASN A 88 8.21 -13.54 1.64
N VAL A 89 7.31 -13.11 0.76
CA VAL A 89 7.27 -13.53 -0.66
C VAL A 89 7.28 -12.36 -1.62
N ILE A 90 7.17 -11.11 -1.13
CA ILE A 90 7.01 -9.93 -1.97
C ILE A 90 8.24 -9.66 -2.83
N ASP A 91 9.43 -10.00 -2.35
CA ASP A 91 10.70 -9.85 -3.06
C ASP A 91 10.77 -10.73 -4.32
N THR A 92 10.21 -11.94 -4.27
CA THR A 92 10.09 -12.84 -5.44
C THR A 92 9.07 -12.34 -6.46
N CYS A 93 8.14 -11.48 -6.03
CA CYS A 93 7.05 -11.00 -6.86
C CYS A 93 7.33 -9.65 -7.54
N ILE A 94 8.27 -8.87 -6.99
CA ILE A 94 8.48 -7.45 -7.35
C ILE A 94 9.88 -7.22 -7.91
N ASP A 95 9.93 -6.56 -9.06
CA ASP A 95 11.17 -6.22 -9.77
C ASP A 95 12.18 -5.48 -8.87
N GLU A 96 13.47 -5.77 -9.03
CA GLU A 96 14.58 -5.15 -8.31
C GLU A 96 14.63 -3.62 -8.47
N VAL A 97 14.10 -3.07 -9.58
CA VAL A 97 14.04 -1.61 -9.82
C VAL A 97 13.07 -0.86 -8.90
N GLN A 98 12.26 -1.59 -8.12
CA GLN A 98 11.38 -1.02 -7.09
C GLN A 98 12.08 -1.06 -5.73
N SER A 99 12.50 0.09 -5.22
CA SER A 99 13.28 0.16 -3.97
C SER A 99 12.43 0.49 -2.74
N ALA A 100 11.16 0.89 -2.91
CA ALA A 100 10.28 1.23 -1.79
C ALA A 100 9.62 0.00 -1.16
N PHE A 101 9.53 0.00 0.18
CA PHE A 101 8.76 -0.97 0.98
C PHE A 101 9.14 -2.46 0.80
N VAL A 102 10.25 -2.76 0.13
CA VAL A 102 10.85 -4.09 0.07
C VAL A 102 12.01 -4.13 1.08
N PRO A 103 12.02 -5.09 2.02
CA PRO A 103 13.12 -5.22 2.99
C PRO A 103 14.49 -5.31 2.28
N GLY A 104 15.48 -4.55 2.77
CA GLY A 104 16.86 -4.61 2.26
C GLY A 104 17.16 -3.73 1.05
N ARG A 105 16.18 -3.04 0.45
CA ARG A 105 16.42 -2.08 -0.65
C ARG A 105 16.48 -0.64 -0.11
N LEU A 106 17.53 0.13 -0.45
CA LEU A 106 17.72 1.49 0.05
C LEU A 106 17.54 2.54 -1.06
N ILE A 107 17.04 3.72 -0.69
CA ILE A 107 16.87 4.85 -1.62
C ILE A 107 18.20 5.36 -2.18
N THR A 108 19.32 5.09 -1.49
CA THR A 108 20.67 5.44 -1.94
C THR A 108 21.13 4.65 -3.15
N ASP A 109 20.52 3.50 -3.44
CA ASP A 109 20.81 2.70 -4.64
C ASP A 109 20.37 3.42 -5.93
N ASN A 110 19.56 4.48 -5.81
CA ASN A 110 18.95 5.21 -6.92
C ASN A 110 19.61 6.56 -7.25
N LYS A 111 20.76 6.92 -6.66
CA LYS A 111 21.48 8.16 -7.02
C LYS A 111 22.18 8.03 -8.38
N ARG A 112 21.85 8.92 -9.32
CA ARG A 112 22.50 9.00 -10.64
C ARG A 112 22.97 10.41 -10.98
N ILE A 113 24.17 10.48 -11.57
CA ILE A 113 24.74 11.65 -12.24
C ILE A 113 24.55 11.42 -13.75
N GLY A 114 23.83 12.31 -14.42
CA GLY A 114 23.60 12.21 -15.88
C GLY A 114 24.83 12.59 -16.68
N LYS A 115 25.10 11.85 -17.77
CA LYS A 115 25.94 12.30 -18.89
C LYS A 115 25.03 12.72 -20.06
N GLU A 116 25.54 13.57 -20.93
CA GLU A 116 24.88 14.04 -22.17
C GLU A 116 24.29 12.86 -22.99
N GLY A 117 23.06 13.02 -23.51
CA GLY A 117 22.39 12.04 -24.38
C GLY A 117 21.23 11.23 -23.77
N TYR A 118 20.86 11.44 -22.50
CA TYR A 118 19.73 10.74 -21.85
C TYR A 118 18.69 11.70 -21.28
N MET A 119 17.41 11.31 -21.37
CA MET A 119 16.29 12.01 -20.76
C MET A 119 15.73 11.24 -19.56
N VAL A 120 15.18 11.99 -18.60
CA VAL A 120 14.43 11.44 -17.46
C VAL A 120 13.03 12.05 -17.50
N VAL A 121 12.01 11.19 -17.51
CA VAL A 121 10.61 11.58 -17.37
C VAL A 121 10.16 11.24 -15.96
N LYS A 122 9.86 12.26 -15.16
CA LYS A 122 9.23 12.08 -13.85
C LYS A 122 7.72 12.04 -14.03
N LEU A 123 7.09 10.92 -13.67
CA LEU A 123 5.66 10.75 -13.60
C LEU A 123 5.18 10.93 -12.16
N ASP A 124 4.26 11.87 -11.96
CA ASP A 124 3.61 12.11 -10.67
C ASP A 124 2.21 11.47 -10.66
N MET A 125 2.00 10.49 -9.76
CA MET A 125 0.72 9.80 -9.66
C MET A 125 -0.25 10.55 -8.76
N SER A 126 -1.13 11.35 -9.35
CA SER A 126 -2.18 12.05 -8.60
C SER A 126 -3.05 11.08 -7.81
N LYS A 127 -3.03 11.20 -6.47
CA LYS A 127 -3.81 10.38 -5.53
C LYS A 127 -3.60 8.87 -5.76
N ALA A 128 -2.34 8.45 -5.84
CA ALA A 128 -1.94 7.10 -6.23
C ALA A 128 -2.70 6.00 -5.45
N TYR A 129 -2.76 6.11 -4.12
CA TYR A 129 -3.46 5.15 -3.27
C TYR A 129 -4.98 5.16 -3.50
N ASP A 130 -5.60 6.33 -3.60
CA ASP A 130 -7.06 6.47 -3.73
C ASP A 130 -7.62 5.96 -5.07
N ARG A 131 -6.78 5.86 -6.09
CA ARG A 131 -7.20 5.50 -7.46
C ARG A 131 -6.98 4.05 -7.83
N VAL A 132 -6.34 3.25 -6.97
CA VAL A 132 -6.07 1.82 -7.23
C VAL A 132 -7.39 1.05 -7.38
N LYS A 133 -7.61 0.44 -8.55
CA LYS A 133 -8.76 -0.44 -8.79
C LYS A 133 -8.50 -1.81 -8.16
N TRP A 134 -9.37 -2.25 -7.26
CA TRP A 134 -9.21 -3.54 -6.57
C TRP A 134 -9.25 -4.74 -7.51
N ASP A 135 -10.08 -4.70 -8.56
CA ASP A 135 -10.13 -5.77 -9.56
C ASP A 135 -8.79 -5.95 -10.30
N PHE A 136 -8.07 -4.85 -10.54
CA PHE A 136 -6.73 -4.92 -11.14
C PHE A 136 -5.75 -5.62 -10.20
N VAL A 137 -5.72 -5.24 -8.91
CA VAL A 137 -4.88 -5.90 -7.90
C VAL A 137 -5.20 -7.39 -7.80
N LYS A 138 -6.49 -7.74 -7.75
CA LYS A 138 -6.95 -9.14 -7.76
C LYS A 138 -6.39 -9.92 -8.95
N LYS A 139 -6.53 -9.38 -10.16
CA LYS A 139 -6.04 -10.02 -11.39
C LYS A 139 -4.52 -10.15 -11.41
N MET A 140 -3.79 -9.14 -10.95
CA MET A 140 -2.33 -9.20 -10.82
C MET A 140 -1.89 -10.32 -9.88
N MET A 141 -2.49 -10.41 -8.69
CA MET A 141 -2.17 -11.47 -7.72
C MET A 141 -2.46 -12.87 -8.27
N ILE A 142 -3.60 -13.07 -8.93
CA ILE A 142 -3.91 -14.35 -9.58
C ILE A 142 -2.90 -14.66 -10.69
N LYS A 143 -2.51 -13.66 -11.49
CA LYS A 143 -1.52 -13.84 -12.55
C LYS A 143 -0.12 -14.16 -12.02
N MET A 144 0.23 -13.65 -10.84
CA MET A 144 1.46 -13.98 -10.12
C MET A 144 1.44 -15.38 -9.47
N GLY A 145 0.30 -16.07 -9.48
CA GLY A 145 0.17 -17.43 -8.95
C GLY A 145 -0.22 -17.51 -7.47
N PHE A 146 -0.67 -16.41 -6.85
CA PHE A 146 -1.21 -16.47 -5.49
C PHE A 146 -2.47 -17.35 -5.43
N ALA A 147 -2.57 -18.17 -4.38
CA ALA A 147 -3.73 -19.03 -4.16
C ALA A 147 -5.04 -18.23 -4.08
N HIS A 148 -6.11 -18.75 -4.69
CA HIS A 148 -7.40 -18.07 -4.76
C HIS A 148 -7.97 -17.71 -3.38
N GLU A 149 -7.81 -18.59 -2.39
CA GLU A 149 -8.26 -18.36 -1.02
C GLU A 149 -7.52 -17.18 -0.36
N TRP A 150 -6.21 -17.10 -0.58
CA TRP A 150 -5.37 -16.01 -0.09
C TRP A 150 -5.76 -14.68 -0.72
N VAL A 151 -5.94 -14.67 -2.03
CA VAL A 151 -6.46 -13.48 -2.74
C VAL A 151 -7.85 -13.13 -2.21
N GLY A 152 -8.72 -14.11 -1.99
CA GLY A 152 -10.05 -13.92 -1.42
C GLY A 152 -10.02 -13.22 -0.05
N LEU A 153 -9.13 -13.64 0.84
CA LEU A 153 -8.93 -13.01 2.15
C LEU A 153 -8.51 -11.53 2.01
N ILE A 154 -7.51 -11.26 1.16
CA ILE A 154 -7.04 -9.89 0.89
C ILE A 154 -8.15 -9.02 0.28
N MET A 155 -8.92 -9.58 -0.66
CA MET A 155 -10.04 -8.87 -1.27
C MET A 155 -11.10 -8.54 -0.20
N LYS A 156 -11.46 -9.47 0.68
CA LYS A 156 -12.38 -9.18 1.80
C LYS A 156 -11.87 -8.01 2.65
N CYS A 157 -10.58 -7.94 2.97
CA CYS A 157 -10.02 -6.84 3.74
C CYS A 157 -10.20 -5.47 3.06
N ILE A 158 -9.98 -5.37 1.74
CA ILE A 158 -10.00 -4.08 1.04
C ILE A 158 -11.37 -3.70 0.48
N THR A 159 -12.25 -4.66 0.17
CA THR A 159 -13.55 -4.37 -0.47
C THR A 159 -14.70 -4.18 0.52
N SER A 160 -14.63 -4.75 1.72
CA SER A 160 -15.73 -4.64 2.69
C SER A 160 -15.60 -3.44 3.63
N VAL A 161 -14.60 -2.59 3.41
CA VAL A 161 -14.39 -1.40 4.23
C VAL A 161 -15.55 -0.43 4.10
N SER A 162 -15.94 0.17 5.22
CA SER A 162 -16.82 1.34 5.26
C SER A 162 -16.06 2.52 5.85
N TYR A 163 -16.23 3.70 5.24
CA TYR A 163 -15.57 4.94 5.70
C TYR A 163 -16.58 5.89 6.31
N ALA A 164 -16.14 6.65 7.31
CA ALA A 164 -16.76 7.90 7.73
C ALA A 164 -15.67 8.98 7.78
N VAL A 165 -15.96 10.19 7.30
CA VAL A 165 -15.02 11.32 7.42
C VAL A 165 -15.25 11.99 8.76
N ASN A 166 -14.20 12.14 9.56
CA ASN A 166 -14.26 12.86 10.82
C ASN A 166 -13.60 14.24 10.66
N ILE A 167 -14.40 15.30 10.87
CA ILE A 167 -13.98 16.69 10.77
C ILE A 167 -14.14 17.34 12.15
N ASN A 168 -13.03 17.69 12.78
CA ASN A 168 -13.01 18.34 14.10
C ASN A 168 -13.82 17.60 15.17
N GLY A 169 -13.75 16.27 15.20
CA GLY A 169 -14.49 15.42 16.15
C GLY A 169 -15.91 15.07 15.68
N ASN A 170 -16.42 15.73 14.64
CA ASN A 170 -17.75 15.45 14.10
C ASN A 170 -17.66 14.35 13.05
N ARG A 171 -18.27 13.21 13.35
CA ARG A 171 -18.35 12.06 12.46
C ARG A 171 -19.39 12.31 11.36
N GLY A 172 -18.96 12.21 10.11
CA GLY A 172 -19.82 12.30 8.93
C GLY A 172 -20.61 11.03 8.66
N ARG A 173 -21.31 11.00 7.52
CA ARG A 173 -22.07 9.83 7.07
C ARG A 173 -21.14 8.70 6.64
N ILE A 174 -21.59 7.47 6.86
CA ILE A 174 -20.90 6.27 6.39
C ILE A 174 -21.09 6.14 4.88
N PHE A 175 -20.02 5.81 4.17
CA PHE A 175 -20.04 5.49 2.74
C PHE A 175 -19.10 4.32 2.43
N GLN A 176 -19.38 3.64 1.33
CA GLN A 176 -18.58 2.52 0.83
C GLN A 176 -17.74 2.97 -0.37
N PRO A 177 -16.42 2.76 -0.34
CA PRO A 177 -15.58 3.02 -1.50
C PRO A 177 -15.75 1.91 -2.54
N THR A 178 -15.45 2.24 -3.80
CA THR A 178 -15.41 1.27 -4.91
C THR A 178 -13.99 0.96 -5.39
N ARG A 179 -13.00 1.70 -4.87
CA ARG A 179 -11.59 1.62 -5.19
C ARG A 179 -10.75 2.31 -4.11
N GLY A 180 -9.44 2.16 -4.22
CA GLY A 180 -8.46 2.85 -3.40
C GLY A 180 -7.95 2.01 -2.23
N LEU A 181 -6.74 2.33 -1.78
CA LEU A 181 -6.06 1.67 -0.67
C LEU A 181 -5.96 2.63 0.53
N ARG A 182 -6.18 2.12 1.73
CA ARG A 182 -6.16 2.92 2.97
C ARG A 182 -4.78 3.44 3.30
N GLN A 183 -4.68 4.73 3.60
CA GLN A 183 -3.44 5.30 4.08
C GLN A 183 -3.28 5.04 5.59
N GLY A 184 -2.29 4.25 5.98
CA GLY A 184 -2.07 3.82 7.37
C GLY A 184 -2.53 2.39 7.68
N ASP A 185 -3.11 1.70 6.70
CA ASP A 185 -3.35 0.26 6.75
C ASP A 185 -2.04 -0.51 6.47
N PRO A 186 -1.64 -1.46 7.32
CA PRO A 186 -0.44 -2.27 7.10
C PRO A 186 -0.37 -3.02 5.77
N LEU A 187 -1.52 -3.36 5.18
CA LEU A 187 -1.59 -4.15 3.94
C LEU A 187 -1.40 -3.28 2.68
N SER A 188 -1.86 -2.03 2.72
CA SER A 188 -1.90 -1.13 1.57
C SER A 188 -0.55 -0.95 0.85
N PRO A 189 0.61 -0.78 1.53
CA PRO A 189 1.88 -0.61 0.84
C PRO A 189 2.22 -1.79 -0.08
N PHE A 190 2.01 -3.03 0.38
CA PHE A 190 2.32 -4.22 -0.41
C PHE A 190 1.39 -4.39 -1.61
N LEU A 191 0.09 -4.09 -1.43
CA LEU A 191 -0.86 -4.10 -2.54
C LEU A 191 -0.55 -3.03 -3.58
N PHE A 192 -0.02 -1.88 -3.13
CA PHE A 192 0.44 -0.84 -4.03
C PHE A 192 1.66 -1.31 -4.83
N LEU A 193 2.62 -2.04 -4.23
CA LEU A 193 3.73 -2.65 -4.96
C LEU A 193 3.24 -3.61 -6.06
N ILE A 194 2.29 -4.49 -5.73
CA ILE A 194 1.69 -5.43 -6.71
C ILE A 194 1.01 -4.67 -7.85
N CYS A 195 0.36 -3.55 -7.56
CA CYS A 195 -0.22 -2.69 -8.59
C CYS A 195 0.86 -2.10 -9.50
N SER A 196 1.92 -1.55 -8.92
CA SER A 196 3.03 -0.94 -9.66
C SER A 196 3.83 -1.93 -10.49
N GLU A 197 3.90 -3.20 -10.06
CA GLU A 197 4.54 -4.28 -10.81
C GLU A 197 3.91 -4.50 -12.19
N GLY A 198 2.63 -4.16 -12.36
CA GLY A 198 1.99 -4.17 -13.68
C GLY A 198 2.69 -3.23 -14.67
N LEU A 199 3.07 -2.02 -14.22
CA LEU A 199 3.84 -1.08 -15.04
C LEU A 199 5.26 -1.61 -15.29
N SER A 200 5.92 -2.14 -14.26
CA SER A 200 7.26 -2.71 -14.39
C SER A 200 7.30 -3.86 -15.40
N SER A 201 6.30 -4.75 -15.37
CA SER A 201 6.15 -5.83 -16.35
C SER A 201 5.98 -5.32 -17.77
N LEU A 202 5.22 -4.25 -17.99
CA LEU A 202 5.08 -3.64 -19.32
C LEU A 202 6.42 -3.04 -19.78
N MET A 203 7.12 -2.33 -18.90
CA MET A 203 8.43 -1.74 -19.21
C MET A 203 9.47 -2.80 -19.57
N ARG A 204 9.49 -3.94 -18.85
CA ARG A 204 10.36 -5.08 -19.21
C ARG A 204 10.03 -5.64 -20.59
N SER A 205 8.76 -5.84 -20.90
CA SER A 205 8.32 -6.30 -22.23
C SER A 205 8.74 -5.32 -23.34
N THR A 206 8.55 -4.02 -23.13
CA THR A 206 8.93 -2.98 -24.11
C THR A 206 10.44 -2.92 -24.31
N LYS A 207 11.23 -3.09 -23.24
CA LYS A 207 12.68 -3.22 -23.31
C LYS A 207 13.11 -4.44 -24.13
N GLN A 208 12.52 -5.61 -23.86
CA GLN A 208 12.82 -6.85 -24.60
C GLN A 208 12.51 -6.72 -26.11
N LYS A 209 11.50 -5.94 -26.47
CA LYS A 209 11.15 -5.64 -27.87
C LYS A 209 12.04 -4.58 -28.52
N GLY A 210 12.99 -3.99 -27.80
CA GLY A 210 13.88 -2.94 -28.31
C GLY A 210 13.21 -1.59 -28.56
N LEU A 211 11.98 -1.38 -28.05
CA LEU A 211 11.21 -0.15 -28.28
C LEU A 211 11.65 1.02 -27.38
N VAL A 212 12.32 0.71 -26.26
CA VAL A 212 12.85 1.72 -25.33
C VAL A 212 14.29 1.37 -25.00
N LYS A 213 15.20 2.30 -25.27
CA LYS A 213 16.60 2.20 -24.84
C LYS A 213 16.74 2.70 -23.40
N CYS A 214 17.42 1.91 -22.58
CA CYS A 214 17.59 2.17 -21.15
C CYS A 214 18.83 3.02 -20.87
N ALA A 215 18.82 3.76 -19.76
CA ALA A 215 20.01 4.45 -19.30
C ALA A 215 20.91 3.52 -18.47
N LYS A 216 22.23 3.61 -18.66
CA LYS A 216 23.23 2.88 -17.83
C LYS A 216 23.77 3.78 -16.72
N ALA A 217 23.89 3.22 -15.52
CA ALA A 217 24.37 3.98 -14.35
C ALA A 217 25.90 4.18 -14.39
N SER A 218 26.59 3.26 -15.07
CA SER A 218 28.02 3.30 -15.33
C SER A 218 28.33 2.41 -16.54
N ARG A 219 29.57 2.45 -17.06
CA ARG A 219 29.99 1.63 -18.22
C ARG A 219 29.73 0.12 -18.05
N ARG A 220 29.73 -0.37 -16.81
CA ARG A 220 29.44 -1.77 -16.43
C ARG A 220 28.20 -1.92 -15.53
N GLY A 221 27.47 -0.83 -15.31
CA GLY A 221 26.32 -0.80 -14.41
C GLY A 221 25.06 -1.35 -15.06
N PRO A 222 24.04 -1.69 -14.25
CA PRO A 222 22.79 -2.19 -14.78
C PRO A 222 22.10 -1.15 -15.67
N GLU A 223 21.40 -1.65 -16.68
CA GLU A 223 20.51 -0.86 -17.51
C GLU A 223 19.18 -0.64 -16.79
N ILE A 224 18.85 0.62 -16.56
CA ILE A 224 17.66 1.03 -15.82
C ILE A 224 16.70 1.69 -16.80
N SER A 225 15.51 1.12 -16.94
CA SER A 225 14.40 1.68 -17.73
C SER A 225 13.51 2.59 -16.89
N HIS A 226 13.31 2.24 -15.62
CA HIS A 226 12.48 2.99 -14.70
C HIS A 226 12.93 2.73 -13.25
N LEU A 227 12.58 3.65 -12.37
CA LEU A 227 12.68 3.54 -10.93
C LEU A 227 11.33 3.89 -10.33
N LEU A 228 10.91 3.10 -9.35
CA LEU A 228 9.69 3.34 -8.61
C LEU A 228 10.04 3.53 -7.13
N PHE A 229 9.38 4.50 -6.52
CA PHE A 229 9.39 4.68 -5.08
C PHE A 229 8.01 5.16 -4.63
N ALA A 230 7.19 4.25 -4.10
CA ALA A 230 5.80 4.56 -3.80
C ALA A 230 5.11 5.20 -5.03
N ASP A 231 4.54 6.39 -4.88
CA ASP A 231 3.86 7.18 -5.91
C ASP A 231 4.80 7.92 -6.88
N ASP A 232 6.09 8.03 -6.58
CA ASP A 232 7.09 8.61 -7.49
C ASP A 232 7.54 7.55 -8.52
N CYS A 233 7.40 7.87 -9.81
CA CYS A 233 7.92 7.07 -10.90
C CYS A 233 8.87 7.90 -11.77
N MET A 234 10.09 7.40 -11.99
CA MET A 234 11.05 7.99 -12.92
C MET A 234 11.32 7.01 -14.06
N MET A 235 11.18 7.47 -15.29
CA MET A 235 11.46 6.70 -16.49
C MET A 235 12.70 7.27 -17.19
N PHE A 236 13.52 6.40 -17.76
CA PHE A 236 14.78 6.76 -18.40
C PHE A 236 14.76 6.37 -19.87
N GLY A 237 15.25 7.26 -20.74
CA GLY A 237 15.36 7.02 -22.18
C GLY A 237 16.54 7.77 -22.80
N GLU A 238 16.91 7.41 -24.02
CA GLU A 238 17.86 8.18 -24.84
C GLU A 238 17.15 9.43 -25.38
N ALA A 239 17.80 10.58 -25.33
CA ALA A 239 17.31 11.81 -25.95
C ALA A 239 17.86 11.87 -27.38
N THR A 240 16.99 11.66 -28.37
CA THR A 240 17.29 11.85 -29.80
C THR A 240 17.17 13.31 -30.21
#